data_AF-A0A450YN00-F1
#
_entry.id   AF-A0A450YN00-F1
#
_cell.length_a   1.000
_cell.length_b   1.000
_cell.length_c   1.000
_cell.angle_alpha   90.00
_cell.angle_beta   90.00
_cell.angle_gamma   90.00
#
_symmetry.space_group_name_H-M   'P 1'
#
loop_
_entity.id
_entity.type
_entity.pdbx_description
1 polymer ?
#
loop_
_entity_poly.entity_id
_entity_poly.type
_entity_poly.pdbx_seq_one_letter_code
_entity_poly.pdbx_strand_id
1 'polypeptide(L)' 'MQSAKQSTKAIIDDLPEQASQDDIMYELYVKQKIEEGLADIKAGRTIPHEQVKAELLGNGH' A
#
# COMPACT_ATOMS: atom_id res chain seq x y z
N MET A 1 16.28 5.29 -9.47
CA MET A 1 14.85 4.99 -9.25
C MET A 1 14.42 4.03 -10.34
N GLN A 2 13.78 2.92 -9.97
CA GLN A 2 13.08 2.09 -10.95
C GLN A 2 11.82 2.83 -11.41
N SER A 3 11.49 2.75 -12.69
CA SER A 3 10.21 3.25 -13.21
C SER A 3 9.06 2.38 -12.70
N ALA A 4 7.83 2.94 -12.67
CA ALA A 4 6.64 2.16 -12.33
C ALA A 4 6.55 0.86 -13.13
N LYS A 5 6.86 0.91 -14.44
CA LYS A 5 6.90 -0.27 -15.31
C LYS A 5 7.93 -1.32 -14.88
N GLN A 6 9.11 -0.92 -14.44
CA GLN A 6 10.15 -1.85 -13.96
C GLN A 6 9.75 -2.48 -12.63
N SER A 7 9.19 -1.69 -11.72
CA SER A 7 8.69 -2.18 -10.43
C SER A 7 7.54 -3.18 -10.61
N THR A 8 6.60 -2.89 -11.51
CA THR A 8 5.50 -3.81 -11.83
C THR A 8 6.00 -5.12 -12.42
N LYS A 9 6.99 -5.06 -13.33
CA LYS A 9 7.58 -6.28 -13.89
C LYS A 9 8.23 -7.16 -12.82
N ALA A 10 9.00 -6.56 -11.91
CA ALA A 10 9.63 -7.31 -10.82
C ALA A 10 8.61 -8.04 -9.94
N ILE A 11 7.48 -7.39 -9.63
CA ILE A 11 6.39 -8.04 -8.87
C ILE A 11 5.81 -9.24 -9.64
N ILE A 12 5.57 -9.06 -10.95
CA ILE A 12 5.02 -10.13 -11.79
C ILE A 12 6.01 -11.30 -11.89
N ASP A 13 7.30 -11.01 -12.05
CA ASP A 13 8.36 -12.02 -12.15
C ASP A 13 8.54 -12.84 -10.85
N ASP A 14 8.21 -12.24 -9.68
CA ASP A 14 8.29 -12.90 -8.38
C ASP A 14 7.03 -13.72 -8.02
N LEU A 15 5.93 -13.54 -8.75
CA LEU A 15 4.69 -14.25 -8.49
C LEU A 15 4.75 -15.71 -9.00
N PRO A 16 4.05 -16.64 -8.33
CA PRO A 16 3.89 -17.99 -8.84
C PRO A 16 3.15 -18.02 -10.18
N GLU A 17 3.48 -18.97 -11.06
CA GLU A 17 2.83 -19.11 -12.38
C GLU A 17 1.30 -19.29 -12.29
N GLN A 18 0.81 -19.87 -11.19
CA GLN A 18 -0.61 -20.06 -10.91
C GLN A 18 -1.31 -18.83 -10.31
N ALA A 19 -0.61 -17.72 -10.12
CA ALA A 19 -1.18 -16.49 -9.57
C ALA A 19 -2.35 -16.00 -10.44
N SER A 20 -3.43 -15.63 -9.78
CA SER A 20 -4.59 -15.04 -10.43
C SER A 20 -4.38 -13.56 -10.73
N GLN A 21 -5.28 -12.97 -11.52
CA GLN A 21 -5.27 -11.52 -11.71
C GLN A 21 -5.49 -10.76 -10.39
N ASP A 22 -6.28 -11.32 -9.48
CA ASP A 22 -6.54 -10.71 -8.17
C ASP A 22 -5.28 -10.68 -7.31
N ASP A 23 -4.44 -11.73 -7.37
CA ASP A 23 -3.15 -11.78 -6.67
C ASP A 23 -2.18 -10.71 -7.19
N ILE A 24 -2.10 -10.56 -8.52
CA ILE A 24 -1.27 -9.51 -9.15
C ILE A 24 -1.73 -8.12 -8.70
N MET A 25 -3.04 -7.88 -8.70
CA MET A 25 -3.60 -6.59 -8.28
C MET A 25 -3.37 -6.32 -6.79
N TYR A 26 -3.49 -7.36 -5.95
CA TYR A 26 -3.23 -7.26 -4.52
C TYR A 26 -1.78 -6.86 -4.24
N GLU A 27 -0.79 -7.54 -4.84
CA GLU A 27 0.62 -7.22 -4.65
C GLU A 27 0.96 -5.79 -5.11
N LEU A 28 0.43 -5.37 -6.26
CA LEU A 28 0.60 -4.01 -6.76
C LEU A 28 0.02 -2.98 -5.78
N TYR A 29 -1.19 -3.20 -5.29
CA TYR A 29 -1.86 -2.31 -4.36
C TYR A 29 -1.11 -2.19 -3.03
N VAL A 30 -0.70 -3.31 -2.44
CA VAL A 30 0.04 -3.34 -1.18
C VAL A 30 1.36 -2.59 -1.31
N LYS A 31 2.14 -2.87 -2.36
CA LYS A 31 3.41 -2.18 -2.59
C LYS A 31 3.22 -0.67 -2.76
N GLN A 32 2.20 -0.25 -3.52
CA GLN A 32 1.86 1.17 -3.67
C GLN A 32 1.51 1.80 -2.31
N LYS A 33 0.69 1.15 -1.48
CA LYS A 33 0.29 1.69 -0.17
C LYS A 33 1.46 1.80 0.81
N ILE A 34 2.42 0.89 0.76
CA ILE A 34 3.65 0.99 1.54
C ILE A 34 4.48 2.20 1.09
N GLU A 35 4.68 2.37 -0.21
CA GLU A 35 5.45 3.51 -0.76
C GLU A 35 4.79 4.86 -0.42
N GLU A 36 3.46 4.95 -0.55
CA GLU A 36 2.67 6.12 -0.14
C GLU A 36 2.83 6.39 1.37
N GLY A 37 2.67 5.37 2.21
CA GLY A 37 2.82 5.52 3.67
C GLY A 37 4.22 5.95 4.10
N LEU A 38 5.27 5.42 3.47
CA LEU A 38 6.65 5.85 3.72
C LEU A 38 6.86 7.32 3.32
N ALA A 39 6.27 7.74 2.19
CA ALA A 39 6.33 9.12 1.74
C ALA A 39 5.57 10.07 2.70
N ASP A 40 4.42 9.64 3.22
CA ASP A 40 3.63 10.37 4.21
C ASP A 40 4.39 10.55 5.53
N ILE A 41 5.03 9.50 6.03
CA ILE A 41 5.90 9.56 7.22
C ILE A 41 7.01 10.59 7.00
N LYS A 42 7.73 10.50 5.87
CA LYS A 42 8.82 11.43 5.54
C LYS A 42 8.34 12.88 5.43
N ALA A 43 7.12 13.09 4.95
CA ALA A 43 6.53 14.41 4.80
C ALA A 43 5.80 14.91 6.06
N GLY A 44 5.75 14.13 7.15
CA GLY A 44 5.01 14.47 8.36
C GLY A 44 3.48 14.45 8.18
N ARG A 45 2.96 13.79 7.14
CA ARG A 45 1.51 13.64 6.89
C ARG A 45 0.93 12.45 7.65
N THR A 46 1.17 12.41 8.95
CA THR A 46 0.70 11.33 9.84
C THR A 46 -0.16 11.92 10.95
N ILE A 47 -1.16 11.16 11.42
CA ILE A 47 -1.96 11.53 12.59
C ILE A 47 -1.65 10.60 13.78
N PRO A 48 -1.81 11.07 15.04
CA PRO A 48 -1.63 10.24 16.22
C PRO A 48 -2.62 9.05 16.25
N HIS A 49 -2.19 7.93 16.82
CA HIS A 49 -3.02 6.72 16.93
C HIS A 49 -4.37 6.97 17.61
N GLU A 50 -4.40 7.77 18.67
CA GLU A 50 -5.64 8.11 19.39
C GLU A 50 -6.64 8.87 18.51
N GLN A 51 -6.16 9.71 17.59
CA GLN A 51 -7.01 10.42 16.64
C GLN A 51 -7.68 9.44 15.67
N VAL A 52 -6.91 8.50 15.09
CA VAL A 52 -7.44 7.44 14.20
C VAL A 52 -8.52 6.63 14.92
N LYS A 53 -8.25 6.23 16.17
CA LYS A 53 -9.18 5.43 16.97
C LYS A 53 -10.50 6.17 17.21
N ALA A 54 -10.43 7.46 17.52
CA ALA A 54 -11.62 8.29 17.71
C ALA A 54 -12.43 8.43 16.41
N GLU A 55 -11.79 8.61 15.26
CA GLU A 55 -12.47 8.73 13.95
C GLU A 55 -13.15 7.41 13.52
N LEU A 56 -12.48 6.27 13.71
CA LEU A 56 -12.99 4.96 13.29
C LEU A 56 -14.05 4.37 14.23
N LEU A 57 -13.95 4.63 15.54
CA LEU A 57 -14.82 4.02 16.55
C LEU A 57 -15.82 5.00 17.19
N GLY A 58 -15.54 6.31 17.10
CA GLY A 58 -16.35 7.36 17.75
C GLY A 58 -17.53 7.85 16.92
N ASN A 59 -17.62 7.49 15.63
CA ASN A 59 -18.73 7.85 14.74
C ASN A 59 -19.82 6.78 14.63
N GLY A 60 -19.82 5.78 15.52
CA GLY A 60 -20.89 4.79 15.64
C GLY A 60 -22.05 5.29 16.51
N HIS A 61 -22.80 6.27 16.00
CA HIS A 61 -24.14 6.61 16.50
C HIS A 61 -25.18 6.26 15.44
#